data_AF-A0A1S2XYR9-F1
#
_entry.id   AF-A0A1S2XYR9-F1
#
_cell.length_a   1.000
_cell.length_b   1.000
_cell.length_c   1.000
_cell.angle_alpha   90.00
_cell.angle_beta   90.00
_cell.angle_gamma   90.00
#
_symmetry.space_group_name_H-M   'P 1'
#
loop_
_entity.id
_entity.type
_entity.pdbx_description
1 polymer ?
#
loop_
_entity_poly.entity_id
_entity_poly.type
_entity_poly.pdbx_seq_one_letter_code
_entity_poly.pdbx_strand_id
1 'polypeptide(L)'
;MEKTVVKVRCQRIGCDAMFSEDDNSDGSCRYHDSGPIFHDGMKEWSCCKKRSHDFSLFLEIPGCKTGKHTTEKPVIAPAKKKPVPPPTAAPPANVTLRDSCSRCRQGFFCSDHGSQGKSVNIVGEVSAENKSSVEALKPPKKIVDINEPQICKNKGCGQTFKEKDNTDTACSYHPGPAVFHDRMRGWKCCDVHVKEFDEFMSIPPCTKGWHNADP
;
A
#
# COMPACT_ATOMS: atom_id res chain seq x y z
N MET A 1 0.60 25.28 45.01
CA MET A 1 1.05 25.18 43.61
C MET A 1 1.07 23.70 43.26
N GLU A 2 -0.02 23.18 42.71
CA GLU A 2 -0.04 21.82 42.17
C GLU A 2 0.78 21.82 40.88
N LYS A 3 1.91 21.11 40.89
CA LYS A 3 2.68 20.87 39.66
C LYS A 3 1.85 19.93 38.80
N THR A 4 1.27 20.45 37.72
CA THR A 4 0.63 19.63 36.70
C THR A 4 1.69 18.73 36.07
N VAL A 5 1.64 17.42 36.37
CA VAL A 5 2.56 16.43 35.83
C VAL A 5 2.18 16.18 34.37
N VAL A 6 2.99 16.69 33.44
CA VAL A 6 2.82 16.47 32.01
C VAL A 6 3.32 15.07 31.67
N LYS A 7 2.41 14.21 31.21
CA LYS A 7 2.76 12.86 30.71
C LYS A 7 3.05 12.93 29.21
N VAL A 8 4.21 12.43 28.81
CA VAL A 8 4.68 12.39 27.43
C VAL A 8 4.77 10.94 26.94
N ARG A 9 4.57 10.72 25.63
CA ARG A 9 4.66 9.38 25.04
C ARG A 9 6.13 8.98 24.83
N CYS A 10 6.47 7.75 25.17
CA CYS A 10 7.74 7.14 24.82
C CYS A 10 7.89 7.05 23.30
N GLN A 11 9.06 7.43 22.77
CA GLN A 11 9.36 7.36 21.33
C GLN A 11 10.22 6.13 20.96
N ARG A 12 10.46 5.23 21.91
CA ARG A 12 11.21 4.00 21.63
C ARG A 12 10.32 2.96 20.96
N ILE A 13 10.94 2.22 20.06
CA ILE A 13 10.26 1.28 19.19
C ILE A 13 9.69 0.13 20.03
N GLY A 14 8.38 -0.13 19.90
CA GLY A 14 7.69 -1.15 20.68
C GLY A 14 7.32 -0.71 22.11
N CYS A 15 7.40 0.59 22.42
CA CYS A 15 6.91 1.14 23.68
C CYS A 15 5.95 2.31 23.44
N ASP A 16 4.66 2.10 23.76
CA ASP A 16 3.62 3.12 23.65
C ASP A 16 3.21 3.74 24.99
N ALA A 17 4.02 3.53 26.04
CA ALA A 17 3.73 4.03 27.38
C ALA A 17 3.82 5.56 27.45
N MET A 18 2.91 6.14 28.23
CA MET A 18 2.97 7.55 28.65
C MET A 18 3.72 7.62 29.97
N PHE A 19 4.78 8.42 30.04
CA PHE A 19 5.62 8.57 31.21
C PHE A 19 5.76 10.05 31.60
N SER A 20 6.09 10.33 32.85
CA SER A 20 6.52 11.65 33.33
C SER A 20 7.98 11.60 33.69
N GLU A 21 8.68 12.74 33.67
CA GLU A 21 10.10 12.80 34.08
C GLU A 21 10.32 12.29 35.51
N ASP A 22 9.33 12.48 36.40
CA ASP A 22 9.36 12.00 37.79
C ASP A 22 9.10 10.49 37.94
N ASP A 23 8.47 9.83 36.95
CA ASP A 23 8.09 8.40 36.99
C ASP A 23 8.81 7.62 35.88
N ASN A 24 10.14 7.79 35.80
CA ASN A 24 10.97 7.19 34.76
C ASN A 24 12.14 6.38 35.34
N SER A 25 11.79 5.27 35.99
CA SER A 25 12.76 4.34 36.58
C SER A 25 13.54 3.56 35.52
N ASP A 26 14.77 3.15 35.87
CA ASP A 26 15.60 2.34 34.98
C ASP A 26 15.01 0.94 34.82
N GLY A 27 14.52 0.63 33.62
CA GLY A 27 13.90 -0.66 33.29
C GLY A 27 12.39 -0.62 33.08
N SER A 28 11.73 0.51 33.35
CA SER A 28 10.29 0.72 33.13
C SER A 28 9.86 0.58 31.66
N CYS A 29 10.75 0.92 30.73
CA CYS A 29 10.46 0.87 29.31
C CYS A 29 11.04 -0.38 28.65
N ARG A 30 10.20 -1.18 28.00
CA ARG A 30 10.59 -2.30 27.14
C ARG A 30 10.55 -1.89 25.68
N TYR A 31 11.66 -2.02 24.96
CA TYR A 31 11.76 -1.54 23.59
C TYR A 31 12.70 -2.41 22.73
N HIS A 32 12.62 -2.20 21.42
CA HIS A 32 13.58 -2.71 20.44
C HIS A 32 14.60 -1.61 20.13
N ASP A 33 15.90 -1.91 20.26
CA ASP A 33 16.97 -0.95 19.97
C ASP A 33 17.38 -0.92 18.50
N SER A 34 16.92 -1.90 17.73
CA SER A 34 17.23 -2.04 16.30
C SER A 34 15.94 -2.11 15.48
N GLY A 35 16.01 -1.62 14.24
CA GLY A 35 14.84 -1.51 13.37
C GLY A 35 14.32 -2.84 12.81
N PRO A 36 13.12 -2.81 12.20
CA PRO A 36 12.54 -3.97 11.53
C PRO A 36 13.32 -4.34 10.25
N ILE A 37 13.51 -5.62 10.01
CA ILE A 37 14.05 -6.22 8.78
C ILE A 37 12.91 -6.92 8.06
N PHE A 38 12.76 -6.64 6.77
CA PHE A 38 11.78 -7.29 5.90
C PHE A 38 12.51 -8.17 4.88
N HIS A 39 12.36 -9.49 4.98
CA HIS A 39 12.92 -10.47 4.03
C HIS A 39 11.91 -11.59 3.78
N ASP A 40 11.74 -12.01 2.52
CA ASP A 40 10.90 -13.17 2.12
C ASP A 40 9.47 -13.16 2.71
N GLY A 41 8.85 -11.98 2.78
CA GLY A 41 7.51 -11.78 3.36
C GLY A 41 7.45 -11.85 4.89
N MET A 42 8.56 -12.19 5.55
CA MET A 42 8.72 -12.16 7.01
C MET A 42 9.18 -10.78 7.49
N LYS A 43 8.58 -10.33 8.60
CA LYS A 43 8.98 -9.15 9.35
C LYS A 43 9.76 -9.63 10.57
N GLU A 44 10.99 -9.15 10.77
CA GLU A 44 11.87 -9.57 11.85
C GLU A 44 12.49 -8.38 12.59
N TRP A 45 12.54 -8.43 13.92
CA TRP A 45 13.29 -7.46 14.71
C TRP A 45 14.77 -7.84 14.74
N SER A 46 15.64 -6.95 14.26
CA SER A 46 17.10 -7.21 14.21
C SER A 46 17.75 -7.40 15.58
N CYS A 47 17.19 -6.79 16.62
CA CYS A 47 17.67 -6.85 18.00
C CYS A 47 17.46 -8.21 18.69
N CYS A 48 16.34 -8.90 18.41
CA CYS A 48 15.98 -10.15 19.10
C CYS A 48 15.57 -11.29 18.17
N LYS A 49 15.67 -11.10 16.85
CA LYS A 49 15.33 -12.09 15.80
C LYS A 49 13.92 -12.67 15.91
N LYS A 50 13.02 -11.95 16.59
CA LYS A 50 11.60 -12.33 16.64
C LYS A 50 10.97 -11.92 15.32
N ARG A 51 10.27 -12.86 14.71
CA ARG A 51 9.70 -12.69 13.38
C ARG A 51 8.23 -13.07 13.33
N SER A 52 7.49 -12.45 12.42
CA SER A 52 6.10 -12.77 12.13
C SER A 52 5.84 -12.60 10.63
N HIS A 53 4.94 -13.43 10.10
CA HIS A 53 4.42 -13.26 8.75
C HIS A 53 3.30 -12.20 8.70
N ASP A 54 2.59 -12.01 9.81
CA ASP A 54 1.53 -11.00 9.96
C ASP A 54 2.09 -9.67 10.49
N PHE A 55 1.60 -8.55 9.93
CA PHE A 55 2.10 -7.22 10.29
C PHE A 55 1.60 -6.74 11.65
N SER A 56 0.37 -7.04 12.03
CA SER A 56 -0.19 -6.65 13.33
C SER A 56 0.51 -7.39 14.46
N LEU A 57 0.64 -8.71 14.33
CA LEU A 57 1.40 -9.54 15.29
C LEU A 57 2.86 -9.10 15.39
N PHE A 58 3.46 -8.60 14.30
CA PHE A 58 4.83 -8.09 14.31
C PHE A 58 4.98 -6.84 15.18
N LEU A 59 4.03 -5.90 15.11
CA LEU A 59 4.01 -4.69 15.93
C LEU A 59 3.74 -5.01 17.41
N GLU A 60 2.97 -6.04 17.69
CA GLU A 60 2.68 -6.53 19.05
C GLU A 60 3.88 -7.23 19.72
N ILE A 61 4.94 -7.55 18.97
CA ILE A 61 6.13 -8.21 19.54
C ILE A 61 6.74 -7.30 20.61
N PRO A 62 6.77 -7.74 21.89
CA PRO A 62 7.26 -6.90 22.97
C PRO A 62 8.76 -6.66 22.83
N GLY A 63 9.15 -5.42 23.17
CA GLY A 63 10.54 -4.98 23.23
C GLY A 63 11.45 -5.95 24.00
N CYS A 64 12.62 -6.21 23.44
CA CYS A 64 13.59 -7.15 23.99
C CYS A 64 14.60 -6.50 24.96
N LYS A 65 14.75 -5.18 24.95
CA LYS A 65 15.62 -4.43 25.86
C LYS A 65 14.81 -3.61 26.84
N THR A 66 15.41 -3.29 27.98
CA THR A 66 14.83 -2.49 29.06
C THR A 66 15.65 -1.22 29.29
N GLY A 67 15.02 -0.14 29.74
CA GLY A 67 15.70 1.13 30.08
C GLY A 67 14.71 2.21 30.53
N LYS A 68 15.13 3.48 30.56
CA LYS A 68 14.28 4.64 30.92
C LYS A 68 13.52 5.22 29.73
N HIS A 69 12.21 5.43 29.79
CA HIS A 69 11.48 6.06 28.69
C HIS A 69 12.16 7.34 28.18
N THR A 70 12.09 7.60 26.88
CA THR A 70 12.63 8.81 26.27
C THR A 70 11.65 9.38 25.26
N THR A 71 11.61 10.70 25.15
CA THR A 71 10.87 11.45 24.13
C THR A 71 11.73 11.70 22.89
N GLU A 72 12.99 11.26 22.87
CA GLU A 72 13.83 11.38 21.68
C GLU A 72 13.62 10.17 20.76
N LYS A 73 13.34 10.43 19.49
CA LYS A 73 13.22 9.38 18.47
C LYS A 73 14.60 8.76 18.23
N PRO A 74 14.80 7.45 18.48
CA PRO A 74 16.07 6.81 18.20
C PRO A 74 16.40 6.90 16.71
N VAL A 75 17.58 7.41 16.37
CA VAL A 75 18.10 7.41 15.00
C VAL A 75 18.58 6.00 14.69
N ILE A 76 17.70 5.17 14.12
CA ILE A 76 18.09 3.86 13.61
C ILE A 76 18.84 4.08 12.30
N ALA A 77 20.15 3.83 12.30
CA ALA A 77 20.91 3.83 11.05
C ALA A 77 20.36 2.73 10.11
N PRO A 78 20.06 3.02 8.85
CA PRO A 78 19.62 2.01 7.90
C PRO A 78 20.72 0.95 7.75
N ALA A 79 20.33 -0.33 7.89
CA ALA A 79 21.24 -1.45 7.74
C ALA A 79 21.92 -1.40 6.37
N LYS A 80 23.26 -1.26 6.35
CA LYS A 80 24.07 -1.35 5.14
C LYS A 80 23.83 -2.73 4.50
N LYS A 81 23.19 -2.77 3.33
CA LYS A 81 23.02 -4.00 2.56
C LYS A 81 24.40 -4.53 2.18
N LYS A 82 24.79 -5.69 2.70
CA LYS A 82 25.89 -6.46 2.11
C LYS A 82 25.38 -7.13 0.82
N PRO A 83 26.18 -7.21 -0.25
CA PRO A 83 25.81 -7.95 -1.46
C PRO A 83 25.68 -9.43 -1.12
N VAL A 84 24.53 -10.03 -1.42
CA VAL A 84 24.31 -11.47 -1.34
C VAL A 84 24.68 -12.07 -2.71
N PRO A 85 25.53 -13.11 -2.78
CA PRO A 85 25.81 -13.80 -4.04
C PRO A 85 24.56 -14.56 -4.55
N PRO A 86 24.43 -14.79 -5.87
CA PRO A 86 23.26 -15.42 -6.46
C PRO A 86 23.07 -16.87 -5.94
N PRO A 87 21.82 -17.33 -5.75
CA PRO A 87 21.55 -18.70 -5.36
C PRO A 87 21.88 -19.67 -6.49
N THR A 88 22.79 -20.61 -6.21
CA THR A 88 23.09 -21.78 -7.04
C THR A 88 21.89 -22.72 -7.08
N ALA A 89 21.48 -23.12 -8.28
CA ALA A 89 20.37 -24.05 -8.50
C ALA A 89 20.70 -25.48 -8.04
N ALA A 90 19.74 -26.13 -7.38
CA ALA A 90 19.72 -27.56 -7.07
C ALA A 90 18.53 -28.23 -7.80
N PRO A 91 18.56 -29.56 -8.04
CA PRO A 91 17.89 -30.22 -9.16
C PRO A 91 16.39 -30.51 -8.94
N PRO A 92 15.62 -30.79 -10.02
CA PRO A 92 14.18 -30.94 -9.97
C PRO A 92 13.76 -32.36 -9.57
N ALA A 93 12.89 -32.48 -8.57
CA ALA A 93 12.13 -33.70 -8.30
C ALA A 93 10.63 -33.46 -8.57
N ASN A 94 10.08 -34.31 -9.44
CA ASN A 94 8.66 -34.53 -9.78
C ASN A 94 7.87 -33.34 -10.36
N VAL A 95 8.21 -33.08 -11.61
CA VAL A 95 7.40 -32.38 -12.62
C VAL A 95 6.39 -33.37 -13.18
N THR A 96 5.11 -33.01 -13.27
CA THR A 96 4.20 -33.43 -14.35
C THR A 96 2.82 -32.78 -14.24
N LEU A 97 2.40 -32.28 -13.06
CA LEU A 97 1.09 -31.61 -12.93
C LEU A 97 1.16 -30.08 -12.71
N ARG A 98 2.33 -29.52 -12.41
CA ARG A 98 2.52 -28.05 -12.28
C ARG A 98 2.83 -27.33 -13.60
N ASP A 99 3.24 -28.05 -14.64
CA ASP A 99 3.74 -27.46 -15.89
C ASP A 99 2.62 -26.97 -16.82
N SER A 100 1.43 -27.56 -16.70
CA SER A 100 0.25 -27.18 -17.48
C SER A 100 -0.42 -25.88 -17.00
N CYS A 101 -0.04 -25.37 -15.83
CA CYS A 101 -0.61 -24.15 -15.27
C CYS A 101 0.30 -22.95 -15.59
N SER A 102 -0.15 -22.07 -16.50
CA SER A 102 0.56 -20.86 -16.93
C SER A 102 0.83 -19.84 -15.81
N ARG A 103 0.29 -20.05 -14.62
CA ARG A 103 0.56 -19.21 -13.44
C ARG A 103 1.66 -19.82 -12.57
N CYS A 104 1.65 -21.14 -12.43
CA CYS A 104 2.60 -21.89 -11.60
C CYS A 104 3.93 -22.17 -12.34
N ARG A 105 3.95 -22.25 -13.69
CA ARG A 105 5.20 -22.32 -14.49
C ARG A 105 6.04 -21.03 -14.42
N GLN A 106 5.39 -19.89 -14.18
CA GLN A 106 6.02 -18.58 -13.99
C GLN A 106 6.48 -18.34 -12.55
N GLY A 107 6.39 -19.34 -11.67
CA GLY A 107 6.84 -19.25 -10.28
C GLY A 107 5.88 -18.54 -9.32
N PHE A 108 4.65 -18.23 -9.75
CA PHE A 108 3.62 -17.67 -8.88
C PHE A 108 2.79 -18.76 -8.19
N PHE A 109 2.45 -18.54 -6.93
CA PHE A 109 1.59 -19.45 -6.15
C PHE A 109 0.14 -19.37 -6.66
N CYS A 110 -0.44 -20.51 -7.02
CA CYS A 110 -1.80 -20.64 -7.53
C CYS A 110 -2.68 -21.38 -6.49
N SER A 111 -3.91 -20.88 -6.23
CA SER A 111 -4.81 -21.43 -5.20
C SER A 111 -5.18 -22.90 -5.42
N ASP A 112 -5.11 -23.37 -6.67
CA ASP A 112 -5.46 -24.73 -7.07
C ASP A 112 -4.36 -25.78 -6.73
N HIS A 113 -3.10 -25.36 -6.59
CA HIS A 113 -1.97 -26.28 -6.33
C HIS A 113 -1.21 -25.93 -5.04
N GLY A 114 -1.85 -25.13 -4.21
CA GLY A 114 -1.27 -24.48 -3.05
C GLY A 114 -1.78 -25.01 -1.73
N SER A 115 -1.93 -26.33 -1.55
CA SER A 115 -2.06 -26.97 -0.24
C SER A 115 -2.05 -28.50 -0.35
N GLN A 116 -0.97 -29.14 0.06
CA GLN A 116 -1.02 -30.52 0.54
C GLN A 116 -1.08 -30.44 2.07
N GLY A 117 -2.27 -30.69 2.64
CA GLY A 117 -2.42 -30.70 4.09
C GLY A 117 -3.86 -30.63 4.62
N LYS A 118 -4.61 -31.73 4.39
CA LYS A 118 -5.78 -32.19 5.16
C LYS A 118 -7.15 -31.52 4.91
N SER A 119 -8.08 -32.41 4.58
CA SER A 119 -9.50 -32.27 4.29
C SER A 119 -10.35 -32.07 5.55
N VAL A 120 -11.41 -31.24 5.45
CA VAL A 120 -12.73 -31.56 6.01
C VAL A 120 -13.82 -31.03 5.07
N ASN A 121 -14.75 -31.91 4.74
CA ASN A 121 -15.91 -31.73 3.87
C ASN A 121 -16.95 -30.76 4.46
N ILE A 122 -17.53 -29.88 3.64
CA ILE A 122 -18.96 -29.53 3.70
C ILE A 122 -19.50 -29.39 2.26
N VAL A 123 -20.51 -30.20 1.97
CA VAL A 123 -21.35 -30.27 0.77
C VAL A 123 -22.40 -29.14 0.78
N GLY A 124 -22.76 -28.62 -0.40
CA GLY A 124 -23.91 -27.71 -0.54
C GLY A 124 -23.98 -26.99 -1.88
N GLU A 125 -24.38 -27.72 -2.92
CA GLU A 125 -24.76 -27.27 -4.27
C GLU A 125 -26.08 -26.46 -4.24
N VAL A 126 -26.21 -25.35 -5.00
CA VAL A 126 -27.12 -25.20 -6.17
C VAL A 126 -27.20 -23.74 -6.68
N SER A 127 -26.85 -23.61 -7.96
CA SER A 127 -27.53 -22.97 -9.11
C SER A 127 -28.23 -21.60 -9.07
N ALA A 128 -27.85 -20.84 -10.10
CA ALA A 128 -28.69 -20.19 -11.12
C ALA A 128 -29.34 -18.82 -10.83
N GLU A 129 -28.81 -17.85 -11.59
CA GLU A 129 -29.48 -16.81 -12.38
C GLU A 129 -30.83 -16.26 -11.88
N ASN A 130 -30.84 -14.96 -11.57
CA ASN A 130 -31.91 -14.13 -12.12
C ASN A 130 -31.49 -12.69 -12.39
N LYS A 131 -31.94 -12.20 -13.55
CA LYS A 131 -31.75 -10.86 -14.10
C LYS A 131 -32.50 -9.83 -13.26
N SER A 132 -31.86 -8.70 -12.97
CA SER A 132 -32.58 -7.43 -12.83
C SER A 132 -31.61 -6.26 -13.00
N SER A 133 -31.53 -5.75 -14.24
CA SER A 133 -31.04 -4.40 -14.50
C SER A 133 -32.13 -3.44 -14.05
N VAL A 134 -32.00 -2.91 -12.84
CA VAL A 134 -32.71 -1.72 -12.41
C VAL A 134 -31.90 -0.48 -12.80
N GLU A 135 -32.56 0.36 -13.58
CA GLU A 135 -32.12 1.69 -14.00
C GLU A 135 -31.52 2.50 -12.85
N ALA A 136 -30.24 2.85 -12.99
CA ALA A 136 -29.64 3.92 -12.23
C ALA A 136 -30.04 5.25 -12.88
N LEU A 137 -31.13 5.84 -12.38
CA LEU A 137 -31.49 7.23 -12.65
C LEU A 137 -30.30 8.13 -12.29
N LYS A 138 -29.78 8.82 -13.31
CA LYS A 138 -28.74 9.83 -13.17
C LYS A 138 -29.23 10.90 -12.19
N PRO A 139 -28.42 11.32 -11.19
CA PRO A 139 -28.79 12.47 -10.37
C PRO A 139 -28.92 13.73 -11.25
N PRO A 140 -29.83 14.65 -10.88
CA PRO A 140 -30.20 15.79 -11.72
C PRO A 140 -28.99 16.69 -11.97
N LYS A 141 -28.73 16.94 -13.25
CA LYS A 141 -27.74 17.92 -13.72
C LYS A 141 -28.06 19.26 -13.07
N LYS A 142 -27.18 19.76 -12.20
CA LYS A 142 -27.24 21.14 -11.76
C LYS A 142 -27.08 22.01 -13.00
N ILE A 143 -28.01 22.93 -13.18
CA ILE A 143 -27.93 23.94 -14.24
C ILE A 143 -26.79 24.87 -13.81
N VAL A 144 -25.59 24.61 -14.33
CA VAL A 144 -24.41 25.44 -14.11
C VAL A 144 -24.48 26.62 -15.07
N ASP A 145 -24.28 27.82 -14.55
CA ASP A 145 -24.22 29.04 -15.37
C ASP A 145 -23.07 28.90 -16.39
N ILE A 146 -23.38 29.06 -17.68
CA ILE A 146 -22.47 28.86 -18.82
C ILE A 146 -21.17 29.70 -18.70
N ASN A 147 -21.19 30.76 -17.90
CA ASN A 147 -20.08 31.69 -17.72
C ASN A 147 -19.25 31.43 -16.45
N GLU A 148 -19.68 30.53 -15.58
CA GLU A 148 -19.01 30.28 -14.30
C GLU A 148 -17.71 29.47 -14.51
N PRO A 149 -16.57 29.93 -14.00
CA PRO A 149 -15.31 29.17 -14.06
C PRO A 149 -15.40 27.92 -13.19
N GLN A 150 -15.30 26.75 -13.82
CA GLN A 150 -15.26 25.44 -13.17
C GLN A 150 -13.85 24.84 -13.24
N ILE A 151 -13.46 24.01 -12.27
CA ILE A 151 -12.16 23.33 -12.27
C ILE A 151 -12.31 21.95 -12.89
N CYS A 152 -11.52 21.67 -13.91
CA CYS A 152 -11.48 20.37 -14.57
C CYS A 152 -10.87 19.31 -13.63
N LYS A 153 -11.62 18.25 -13.37
CA LYS A 153 -11.21 17.09 -12.56
C LYS A 153 -10.66 15.93 -13.38
N ASN A 154 -10.60 16.07 -14.70
CA ASN A 154 -9.91 15.09 -15.53
C ASN A 154 -8.44 14.99 -15.12
N LYS A 155 -7.94 13.75 -15.04
CA LYS A 155 -6.60 13.45 -14.53
C LYS A 155 -5.53 14.01 -15.47
N GLY A 156 -4.66 14.86 -14.94
CA GLY A 156 -3.63 15.55 -15.72
C GLY A 156 -4.07 16.87 -16.35
N CYS A 157 -5.31 17.33 -16.13
CA CYS A 157 -5.76 18.66 -16.56
C CYS A 157 -5.73 19.67 -15.41
N GLY A 158 -6.65 19.60 -14.43
CA GLY A 158 -6.68 20.54 -13.29
C GLY A 158 -6.95 22.00 -13.64
N GLN A 159 -7.21 22.33 -14.91
CA GLN A 159 -7.36 23.71 -15.38
C GLN A 159 -8.76 24.25 -15.07
N THR A 160 -8.85 25.55 -14.86
CA THR A 160 -10.13 26.26 -14.78
C THR A 160 -10.66 26.53 -16.18
N PHE A 161 -11.89 26.13 -16.47
CA PHE A 161 -12.53 26.28 -17.77
C PHE A 161 -13.94 26.85 -17.60
N LYS A 162 -14.47 27.45 -18.68
CA LYS A 162 -15.86 27.88 -18.76
C LYS A 162 -16.58 27.00 -19.77
N GLU A 163 -17.82 26.64 -19.51
CA GLU A 163 -18.56 25.71 -20.38
C GLU A 163 -18.76 26.30 -21.79
N LYS A 164 -18.86 27.63 -21.92
CA LYS A 164 -18.91 28.30 -23.24
C LYS A 164 -17.68 28.08 -24.13
N ASP A 165 -16.52 27.82 -23.53
CA ASP A 165 -15.25 27.64 -24.24
C ASP A 165 -14.83 26.16 -24.26
N ASN A 166 -15.67 25.25 -23.71
CA ASN A 166 -15.42 23.82 -23.64
C ASN A 166 -15.75 23.16 -24.98
N THR A 167 -14.72 22.67 -25.66
CA THR A 167 -14.83 21.94 -26.93
C THR A 167 -14.32 20.51 -26.77
N ASP A 168 -14.57 19.66 -27.76
CA ASP A 168 -14.14 18.26 -27.76
C ASP A 168 -12.62 18.05 -27.77
N THR A 169 -11.84 19.13 -27.90
CA THR A 169 -10.37 19.09 -27.84
C THR A 169 -9.77 20.04 -26.81
N ALA A 170 -10.60 20.70 -25.99
CA ALA A 170 -10.15 21.72 -25.03
C ALA A 170 -9.35 21.12 -23.86
N CYS A 171 -9.72 19.92 -23.39
CA CYS A 171 -9.06 19.26 -22.27
C CYS A 171 -8.09 18.18 -22.75
N SER A 172 -6.84 18.22 -22.32
CA SER A 172 -5.89 17.11 -22.47
C SER A 172 -5.78 16.35 -21.15
N TYR A 173 -6.10 15.05 -21.13
CA TYR A 173 -6.14 14.24 -19.91
C TYR A 173 -5.84 12.75 -20.13
N HIS A 174 -5.71 12.03 -19.01
CA HIS A 174 -5.59 10.57 -18.97
C HIS A 174 -6.94 9.93 -18.61
N PRO A 175 -7.65 9.25 -19.53
CA PRO A 175 -8.93 8.62 -19.24
C PRO A 175 -8.79 7.35 -18.39
N GLY A 176 -7.60 6.76 -18.35
CA GLY A 176 -7.33 5.51 -17.63
C GLY A 176 -7.09 5.72 -16.13
N PRO A 177 -7.29 4.69 -15.29
CA PRO A 177 -6.78 4.69 -13.93
C PRO A 177 -5.25 4.73 -13.91
N ALA A 178 -4.68 5.28 -12.84
CA ALA A 178 -3.25 5.17 -12.55
C ALA A 178 -2.94 3.71 -12.19
N VAL A 179 -1.83 3.19 -12.71
CA VAL A 179 -1.37 1.82 -12.55
C VAL A 179 -0.05 1.84 -11.79
N PHE A 180 0.03 1.03 -10.73
CA PHE A 180 1.21 0.90 -9.88
C PHE A 180 1.62 -0.57 -9.84
N HIS A 181 2.62 -0.96 -10.63
CA HIS A 181 3.14 -2.33 -10.68
C HIS A 181 4.67 -2.31 -10.70
N ASP A 182 5.28 -3.24 -9.96
CA ASP A 182 6.74 -3.45 -9.92
C ASP A 182 7.59 -2.18 -9.70
N ARG A 183 7.15 -1.32 -8.75
CA ARG A 183 7.74 0.01 -8.48
C ARG A 183 7.67 1.01 -9.62
N MET A 184 6.98 0.67 -10.71
CA MET A 184 6.66 1.58 -11.79
C MET A 184 5.28 2.18 -11.59
N ARG A 185 5.13 3.44 -12.02
CA ARG A 185 3.91 4.21 -11.98
C ARG A 185 3.56 4.63 -13.39
N GLY A 186 2.30 4.50 -13.78
CA GLY A 186 1.87 4.79 -15.14
C GLY A 186 0.37 4.99 -15.24
N TRP A 187 -0.14 5.19 -16.44
CA TRP A 187 -1.57 5.35 -16.70
C TRP A 187 -2.08 4.19 -17.55
N LYS A 188 -3.22 3.57 -17.25
CA LYS A 188 -3.72 2.47 -18.09
C LYS A 188 -4.03 2.90 -19.53
N CYS A 189 -4.34 4.18 -19.74
CA CYS A 189 -4.66 4.74 -21.05
C CYS A 189 -3.45 4.98 -21.95
N CYS A 190 -2.24 4.98 -21.41
CA CYS A 190 -1.00 5.05 -22.18
C CYS A 190 0.05 4.22 -21.47
N ASP A 191 0.70 3.29 -22.17
CA ASP A 191 1.66 2.31 -21.62
C ASP A 191 3.01 2.94 -21.15
N VAL A 192 2.96 4.19 -20.69
CA VAL A 192 4.07 4.97 -20.14
C VAL A 192 4.21 4.62 -18.66
N HIS A 193 5.38 4.11 -18.33
CA HIS A 193 5.72 3.65 -16.99
C HIS A 193 7.01 4.31 -16.53
N VAL A 194 6.94 5.02 -15.41
CA VAL A 194 8.07 5.75 -14.83
C VAL A 194 8.43 5.19 -13.47
N LYS A 195 9.71 5.32 -13.11
CA LYS A 195 10.22 4.83 -11.83
C LYS A 195 10.09 5.86 -10.72
N GLU A 196 10.08 7.15 -11.04
CA GLU A 196 9.99 8.24 -10.06
C GLU A 196 8.58 8.81 -9.96
N PHE A 197 8.23 9.34 -8.78
CA PHE A 197 6.89 9.86 -8.53
C PHE A 197 6.66 11.23 -9.18
N ASP A 198 7.66 12.12 -9.16
CA ASP A 198 7.58 13.43 -9.81
C ASP A 198 7.46 13.31 -11.34
N GLU A 199 8.13 12.30 -11.90
CA GLU A 199 8.02 11.97 -13.32
C GLU A 199 6.60 11.50 -13.66
N PHE A 200 5.93 10.77 -12.74
CA PHE A 200 4.56 10.30 -12.94
C PHE A 200 3.55 11.45 -13.00
N MET A 201 3.71 12.45 -12.13
CA MET A 201 2.89 13.66 -12.15
C MET A 201 3.12 14.50 -13.41
N SER A 202 4.29 14.37 -14.03
CA SER A 202 4.68 15.09 -15.25
C SER A 202 4.37 14.32 -16.54
N ILE A 203 3.76 13.12 -16.47
CA ILE A 203 3.45 12.34 -17.67
C ILE A 203 2.46 13.13 -18.54
N PRO A 204 2.82 13.44 -19.80
CA PRO A 204 1.96 14.23 -20.67
C PRO A 204 0.63 13.51 -20.91
N PRO A 205 -0.50 14.24 -20.93
CA PRO A 205 -1.80 13.64 -21.19
C PRO A 205 -1.88 12.94 -22.54
N CYS A 206 -2.54 11.78 -22.60
CA CYS A 206 -2.59 10.97 -23.82
C CYS A 206 -3.88 11.13 -24.63
N THR A 207 -4.90 11.83 -24.13
CA THR A 207 -6.21 11.97 -24.78
C THR A 207 -6.69 13.42 -24.74
N LYS A 208 -7.38 13.85 -25.80
CA LYS A 208 -8.09 15.14 -25.84
C LYS A 208 -9.60 14.90 -25.77
N GLY A 209 -10.31 15.78 -25.09
CA GLY A 209 -11.74 15.69 -24.88
C GLY A 209 -12.31 16.95 -24.26
N TRP A 210 -13.53 16.82 -23.75
CA TRP A 210 -14.22 17.86 -23.00
C TRP A 210 -13.65 17.95 -21.59
N HIS A 211 -13.58 19.16 -21.04
CA HIS A 211 -13.35 19.33 -19.62
C HIS A 211 -14.53 18.75 -18.83
N ASN A 212 -14.23 18.17 -17.68
CA ASN A 212 -15.23 17.61 -16.78
C ASN A 212 -15.03 18.18 -15.37
N ALA A 213 -16.07 18.81 -14.82
CA ALA A 213 -16.06 19.33 -13.45
C ALA A 213 -16.72 18.38 -12.43
N ASP A 214 -17.34 17.29 -12.91
CA ASP A 214 -18.00 16.33 -12.04
C ASP A 214 -16.96 15.51 -11.23
N PRO A 215 -17.22 15.29 -9.92
CA PRO A 215 -16.34 14.52 -9.04
C PRO A 215 -16.21 13.04 -9.41
#